data_AF-A0A535ZQ13-F1
#
_entry.id   AF-A0A535ZQ13-F1
#
_cell.length_a   1.000
_cell.length_b   1.000
_cell.length_c   1.000
_cell.angle_alpha   90.00
_cell.angle_beta   90.00
_cell.angle_gamma   90.00
#
_symmetry.space_group_name_H-M   'P 1'
#
loop_
_entity.id
_entity.type
_entity.pdbx_description
1 polymer ?
#
loop_
_entity_poly.entity_id
_entity_poly.type
_entity_poly.pdbx_seq_one_letter_code
_entity_poly.pdbx_strand_id
1 'polypeptide(L)'
;MTKVKPKSARPDVDAAVRGGDWRQPMDGEIALEQATIKQALYWRQIYTEILVMEEQVLARIRQLMTTQSNEGRREVEQTNVPVVIAQAERFRQRRGYWDARVIELGGESQGEP
;
A
#
# COMPACT_ATOMS: atom_id res chain seq x y z
N MET A 1 -29.61 -2.91 18.98
CA MET A 1 -28.36 -3.22 19.73
C MET A 1 -27.20 -3.17 18.75
N THR A 2 -26.46 -2.07 18.72
CA THR A 2 -25.31 -1.91 17.82
C THR A 2 -24.14 -2.67 18.43
N LYS A 3 -23.70 -3.77 17.80
CA LYS A 3 -22.51 -4.51 18.23
C LYS A 3 -21.29 -3.61 18.02
N VAL A 4 -20.82 -2.98 19.10
CA VAL A 4 -19.50 -2.35 19.14
C VAL A 4 -18.49 -3.48 18.98
N LYS A 5 -17.81 -3.55 17.82
CA LYS A 5 -16.67 -4.45 17.65
C LYS A 5 -15.62 -4.03 18.68
N PRO A 6 -15.08 -4.96 19.49
CA PRO A 6 -14.05 -4.60 20.45
C PRO A 6 -12.86 -4.00 19.70
N LYS A 7 -12.41 -2.82 20.12
CA LYS A 7 -11.09 -2.29 19.70
C LYS A 7 -10.07 -3.36 20.05
N SER A 8 -9.37 -3.88 19.04
CA SER A 8 -8.33 -4.87 19.25
C SER A 8 -7.29 -4.30 20.21
N ALA A 9 -6.85 -5.14 21.15
CA ALA A 9 -5.90 -4.77 22.18
C ALA A 9 -4.47 -4.53 21.62
N ARG A 10 -4.27 -4.75 20.31
CA ARG A 10 -2.97 -4.68 19.62
C ARG A 10 -3.09 -3.95 18.26
N PRO A 11 -3.08 -2.61 18.26
CA PRO A 11 -3.21 -1.81 17.04
C PRO A 11 -2.05 -2.03 16.04
N ASP A 12 -0.89 -2.46 16.52
CA ASP A 12 0.28 -2.88 15.74
C ASP A 12 -0.01 -4.11 14.88
N VAL A 13 -0.73 -5.10 15.41
CA VAL A 13 -1.13 -6.29 14.66
C VAL A 13 -2.17 -5.95 13.61
N ASP A 14 -3.13 -5.11 13.95
CA ASP A 14 -4.14 -4.65 12.98
C ASP A 14 -3.47 -3.87 11.85
N ALA A 15 -2.47 -3.04 12.17
CA ALA A 15 -1.69 -2.31 11.18
C ALA A 15 -0.87 -3.25 10.27
N ALA A 16 -0.28 -4.31 10.83
CA ALA A 16 0.46 -5.31 10.05
C ALA A 16 -0.47 -6.12 9.13
N VAL A 17 -1.62 -6.57 9.63
CA VAL A 17 -2.64 -7.28 8.84
C VAL A 17 -3.19 -6.38 7.74
N ARG A 18 -3.60 -5.15 8.09
CA ARG A 18 -4.04 -4.14 7.13
C ARG A 18 -2.94 -3.82 6.12
N GLY A 19 -1.68 -3.79 6.54
CA GLY A 19 -0.52 -3.55 5.70
C GLY A 19 -0.30 -4.61 4.62
N GLY A 20 -0.72 -5.86 4.85
CA GLY A 20 -0.53 -6.98 3.91
C GLY A 20 -1.76 -7.36 3.08
N ASP A 21 -2.98 -6.99 3.49
CA ASP A 21 -4.19 -7.39 2.76
C ASP A 21 -4.56 -6.40 1.64
N TRP A 22 -4.20 -6.74 0.40
CA TRP A 22 -4.52 -5.96 -0.80
C TRP A 22 -6.02 -5.90 -1.12
N ARG A 23 -6.83 -6.79 -0.54
CA ARG A 23 -8.30 -6.76 -0.73
C ARG A 23 -8.96 -5.68 0.11
N GLN A 24 -8.27 -5.18 1.14
CA GLN A 24 -8.81 -4.18 2.03
C GLN A 24 -8.61 -2.76 1.48
N PRO A 25 -9.70 -2.03 1.16
CA PRO A 25 -9.61 -0.64 0.74
C PRO A 25 -9.07 0.28 1.84
N MET A 26 -8.62 1.48 1.46
CA MET A 26 -8.37 2.54 2.43
C MET A 26 -9.69 3.08 2.99
N ASP A 27 -9.63 3.63 4.21
CA ASP A 27 -10.81 4.25 4.81
C ASP A 27 -11.29 5.42 3.95
N GLY A 28 -12.59 5.45 3.64
CA GLY A 28 -13.19 6.46 2.77
C GLY A 28 -13.10 6.15 1.28
N GLU A 29 -12.41 5.09 0.88
CA GLU A 29 -12.39 4.63 -0.51
C GLU A 29 -13.78 4.16 -0.94
N ILE A 30 -14.20 4.62 -2.11
CA ILE A 30 -15.52 4.28 -2.68
C ILE A 30 -15.45 3.00 -3.50
N ALA A 31 -16.59 2.35 -3.70
CA ALA A 31 -16.70 1.19 -4.59
C ALA A 31 -16.26 1.56 -6.02
N LEU A 32 -15.41 0.73 -6.62
CA LEU A 32 -14.82 0.97 -7.96
C LEU A 32 -15.91 1.21 -9.00
N GLU A 33 -16.97 0.41 -8.97
CA GLU A 33 -18.05 0.42 -9.95
C GLU A 33 -18.88 1.72 -9.91
N GLN A 34 -18.90 2.38 -8.75
CA GLN A 34 -19.65 3.62 -8.52
C GLN A 34 -18.79 4.87 -8.71
N ALA A 35 -17.48 4.71 -8.92
CA ALA A 35 -16.57 5.82 -9.02
C ALA A 35 -16.78 6.62 -10.31
N THR A 36 -16.81 7.94 -10.16
CA THR A 36 -16.65 8.90 -11.28
C THR A 36 -15.18 8.99 -11.70
N ILE A 37 -14.91 9.52 -12.90
CA ILE A 37 -13.54 9.69 -13.40
C ILE A 37 -12.68 10.53 -12.44
N LYS A 38 -13.26 11.59 -11.86
CA LYS A 38 -12.56 12.45 -10.90
C LYS A 38 -12.16 11.68 -9.63
N GLN A 39 -13.02 10.81 -9.13
CA GLN A 39 -12.73 9.98 -7.96
C GLN A 39 -11.71 8.89 -8.28
N ALA A 40 -11.78 8.29 -9.48
CA ALA A 40 -10.80 7.30 -9.91
C ALA A 40 -9.40 7.90 -10.03
N LEU A 41 -9.28 9.10 -10.63
CA LEU A 41 -8.03 9.85 -10.69
C LEU A 41 -7.51 10.23 -9.29
N TYR A 42 -8.40 10.63 -8.39
CA TYR A 42 -8.04 10.97 -7.02
C TYR A 42 -7.45 9.78 -6.27
N TRP A 43 -8.13 8.63 -6.26
CA TRP A 43 -7.62 7.44 -5.57
C TRP A 43 -6.37 6.87 -6.22
N ARG A 44 -6.29 6.88 -7.56
CA ARG A 44 -5.04 6.54 -8.27
C ARG A 44 -3.87 7.38 -7.75
N GLN A 45 -4.05 8.69 -7.65
CA GLN A 45 -3.01 9.60 -7.18
C GLN A 45 -2.59 9.31 -5.73
N ILE A 46 -3.54 9.08 -4.82
CA ILE A 46 -3.23 8.73 -3.42
C ILE A 46 -2.41 7.43 -3.35
N TYR A 47 -2.79 6.40 -4.09
CA TYR A 47 -2.02 5.16 -4.12
C TYR A 47 -0.62 5.33 -4.73
N THR A 48 -0.46 6.20 -5.74
CA THR A 48 0.86 6.56 -6.29
C THR A 48 1.73 7.24 -5.25
N GLU A 49 1.21 8.22 -4.50
CA GLU A 49 1.96 8.93 -3.44
C GLU A 49 2.48 7.97 -2.38
N ILE A 50 1.63 7.04 -1.95
CA ILE A 50 2.00 6.02 -0.96
C ILE A 50 3.06 5.08 -1.54
N LEU A 51 2.89 4.61 -2.78
CA LEU A 51 3.84 3.70 -3.40
C LEU A 51 5.24 4.32 -3.54
N VAL A 52 5.31 5.59 -3.94
CA VAL A 52 6.58 6.35 -4.02
C VAL A 52 7.25 6.43 -2.64
N MET A 53 6.47 6.68 -1.59
CA MET A 53 6.99 6.72 -0.22
C MET A 53 7.52 5.35 0.23
N GLU A 54 6.79 4.26 -0.01
CA GLU A 54 7.23 2.90 0.34
C GLU A 54 8.52 2.49 -0.40
N GLU A 55 8.65 2.87 -1.67
CA GLU A 55 9.86 2.61 -2.46
C GLU A 55 11.07 3.38 -1.92
N GLN A 56 10.88 4.61 -1.44
CA GLN A 56 11.93 5.39 -0.77
C GLN A 56 12.31 4.76 0.59
N VAL A 57 11.34 4.27 1.36
CA VAL A 57 11.60 3.55 2.62
C VAL A 57 12.44 2.30 2.34
N LEU A 58 12.06 1.49 1.35
CA LEU A 58 12.81 0.29 0.98
C LEU A 58 14.24 0.61 0.53
N ALA A 59 14.41 1.66 -0.28
CA ALA A 59 15.73 2.13 -0.70
C ALA A 59 16.58 2.56 0.50
N ARG A 60 15.99 3.27 1.46
CA ARG A 60 16.67 3.70 2.68
C ARG A 60 17.07 2.52 3.57
N ILE A 61 16.21 1.51 3.73
CA ILE A 61 16.54 0.28 4.47
C ILE A 61 17.77 -0.38 3.85
N ARG A 62 17.77 -0.58 2.52
CA ARG A 62 18.90 -1.18 1.81
C ARG A 62 20.19 -0.39 1.99
N GLN A 63 20.12 0.93 1.96
CA GLN A 63 21.28 1.79 2.23
C GLN A 63 21.80 1.62 3.67
N LEU A 64 20.93 1.59 4.66
CA LEU A 64 21.35 1.42 6.06
C LEU A 64 21.99 0.05 6.31
N MET A 65 21.53 -0.99 5.62
CA MET A 65 22.08 -2.34 5.71
C MET A 65 23.53 -2.47 5.24
N THR A 66 24.05 -1.53 4.45
CA THR A 66 25.43 -1.60 3.96
C THR A 66 26.46 -1.39 5.06
N THR A 67 26.11 -0.68 6.13
CA THR A 67 27.01 -0.37 7.26
C THR A 67 26.77 -1.26 8.48
N GLN A 68 25.77 -2.15 8.43
CA GLN A 68 25.46 -3.09 9.51
C GLN A 68 26.39 -4.31 9.52
N SER A 69 26.49 -4.96 10.69
CA SER A 69 27.09 -6.30 10.78
C SER A 69 26.28 -7.32 9.97
N ASN A 70 26.88 -8.47 9.69
CA ASN A 70 26.24 -9.53 8.92
C ASN A 70 24.98 -10.06 9.64
N GLU A 71 25.04 -10.20 10.97
CA GLU A 71 23.91 -10.65 11.79
C GLU A 71 22.77 -9.63 11.76
N GLY A 72 23.09 -8.33 11.91
CA GLY A 72 22.09 -7.27 11.85
C GLY A 72 21.42 -7.16 10.48
N ARG A 73 22.22 -7.25 9.41
CA ARG A 73 21.70 -7.27 8.04
C ARG A 73 20.73 -8.44 7.81
N ARG A 74 21.13 -9.65 8.22
CA ARG A 74 20.31 -10.87 8.07
C ARG A 74 18.97 -10.73 8.81
N GLU A 75 18.98 -10.19 10.02
CA GLU A 75 17.74 -9.96 10.77
C GLU A 75 16.80 -8.98 10.05
N VAL A 76 17.36 -7.88 9.52
CA VAL A 76 16.59 -6.87 8.76
C VAL A 76 16.01 -7.44 7.47
N GLU A 77 16.76 -8.28 6.76
CA GLU A 77 16.30 -9.01 5.55
C GLU A 77 15.12 -9.93 5.83
N GLN A 78 15.04 -10.50 7.04
CA GLN A 78 14.00 -11.45 7.42
C GLN A 78 12.76 -10.79 8.00
N THR A 79 12.89 -9.61 8.61
CA THR A 79 11.81 -8.99 9.40
C THR A 79 11.28 -7.69 8.80
N ASN A 80 12.15 -6.78 8.38
CA ASN A 80 11.75 -5.44 7.94
C ASN A 80 11.51 -5.40 6.43
N VAL A 81 12.45 -5.93 5.65
CA VAL A 81 12.37 -5.89 4.17
C VAL A 81 11.10 -6.54 3.64
N PRO A 82 10.68 -7.74 4.09
CA PRO A 82 9.48 -8.39 3.58
C PRO A 82 8.19 -7.62 3.91
N VAL A 83 8.14 -6.93 5.05
CA VAL A 83 6.98 -6.12 5.45
C VAL A 83 6.79 -4.94 4.52
N VAL A 84 7.85 -4.17 4.25
CA VAL A 84 7.80 -3.01 3.36
C VAL A 84 7.49 -3.44 1.92
N ILE A 85 8.06 -4.57 1.47
CA ILE A 85 7.73 -5.13 0.15
C ILE A 85 6.24 -5.50 0.06
N ALA A 86 5.71 -6.22 1.05
CA ALA A 86 4.30 -6.62 1.06
C ALA A 86 3.36 -5.41 1.07
N GLN A 87 3.70 -4.35 1.82
CA GLN A 87 2.97 -3.09 1.82
C GLN A 87 3.00 -2.41 0.44
N ALA A 88 4.18 -2.29 -0.18
CA ALA A 88 4.32 -1.71 -1.51
C ALA A 88 3.53 -2.52 -2.56
N GLU A 89 3.60 -3.86 -2.53
CA GLU A 89 2.84 -4.72 -3.44
C GLU A 89 1.34 -4.57 -3.27
N ARG A 90 0.85 -4.44 -2.03
CA ARG A 90 -0.54 -4.15 -1.74
C ARG A 90 -0.98 -2.84 -2.41
N PHE A 91 -0.23 -1.76 -2.20
CA PHE A 91 -0.57 -0.47 -2.79
C PHE A 91 -0.47 -0.48 -4.31
N ARG A 92 0.52 -1.19 -4.88
CA ARG A 92 0.66 -1.37 -6.33
C ARG A 92 -0.53 -2.11 -6.95
N GLN A 93 -0.99 -3.20 -6.33
CA GLN A 93 -2.16 -3.94 -6.81
C GLN A 93 -3.42 -3.07 -6.76
N ARG A 94 -3.62 -2.35 -5.65
CA ARG A 94 -4.79 -1.50 -5.48
C ARG A 94 -4.76 -0.28 -6.41
N ARG A 95 -3.58 0.31 -6.67
CA ARG A 95 -3.37 1.31 -7.73
C ARG A 95 -3.81 0.78 -9.09
N GLY A 96 -3.44 -0.47 -9.41
CA GLY A 96 -3.84 -1.13 -10.66
C GLY A 96 -5.35 -1.22 -10.87
N TYR A 97 -6.15 -1.40 -9.81
CA TYR A 97 -7.62 -1.33 -9.92
C TYR A 97 -8.11 0.07 -10.28
N TRP A 98 -7.49 1.10 -9.71
CA TRP A 98 -7.82 2.48 -10.04
C TRP A 98 -7.34 2.87 -11.44
N ASP A 99 -6.19 2.36 -11.89
CA ASP A 99 -5.71 2.52 -13.26
C ASP A 99 -6.69 1.91 -14.26
N ALA A 100 -7.11 0.67 -14.03
CA ALA A 100 -8.13 0.01 -14.85
C ALA A 100 -9.43 0.82 -14.88
N ARG A 101 -9.87 1.32 -13.73
CA ARG A 101 -11.10 2.12 -13.64
C ARG A 101 -11.00 3.45 -14.38
N VAL A 102 -9.83 4.11 -14.36
CA VAL A 102 -9.59 5.33 -15.15
C VAL A 102 -9.72 5.04 -16.65
N ILE A 103 -9.14 3.93 -17.12
CA ILE A 103 -9.22 3.51 -18.53
C ILE A 103 -10.68 3.23 -18.92
N GLU A 104 -11.42 2.47 -18.10
CA GLU A 104 -12.84 2.15 -18.35
C GLU A 104 -13.72 3.39 -18.49
N LEU A 105 -13.41 4.44 -17.74
CA LEU A 105 -14.15 5.71 -17.74
C LEU A 105 -13.68 6.68 -18.83
N GLY A 106 -12.81 6.23 -19.75
CA GLY A 106 -12.31 7.02 -20.87
C GLY A 106 -11.20 8.01 -20.52
N GLY A 107 -10.55 7.84 -19.37
CA GLY A 107 -9.34 8.60 -19.01
C GLY A 107 -8.07 7.93 -19.54
N GLU A 108 -7.03 8.73 -19.79
CA GLU A 108 -5.72 8.18 -20.12
C GLU A 108 -5.08 7.55 -18.87
N SER A 109 -4.73 6.27 -18.98
CA SER A 109 -3.74 5.66 -18.08
C SER A 109 -2.40 6.32 -18.40
N GLN A 110 -1.83 7.01 -17.41
CA GLN A 110 -0.41 7.32 -17.48
C GLN A 110 0.32 6.01 -17.22
N GLY A 111 0.67 5.30 -18.30
CA GLY A 111 1.65 4.23 -18.23
C GLY A 111 2.95 4.80 -17.68
N GLU A 112 3.48 4.16 -16.64
CA GLU A 112 4.83 4.46 -16.14
C GLU A 112 5.85 4.17 -17.27
N PRO A 113 6.89 5.02 -17.45
CA PRO A 113 7.96 4.79 -18.43
C PRO A 113 8.81 3.55 -18.12
#